data_AF-A0A6V7UNG9-F1
#
_entry.id   AF-A0A6V7UNG9-F1
#
_cell.length_a   1.000
_cell.length_b   1.000
_cell.length_c   1.000
_cell.angle_alpha   90.00
_cell.angle_beta   90.00
_cell.angle_gamma   90.00
#
_symmetry.space_group_name_H-M   'P 1'
#
loop_
_entity.id
_entity.type
_entity.pdbx_description
1 polymer ?
#
loop_
_entity_poly.entity_id
_entity_poly.type
_entity_poly.pdbx_seq_one_letter_code
_entity_poly.pdbx_strand_id
1 'polypeptide(L)'
;MMFILWAPFWIFNDSIISLIYGTIHRPFWSFLLFCFLGFLEANLKGSVLAKLLCWRVFRPLSKLVLIVLLLSEPIALSLFASLHRPVHTTPLSSLLSFIGIFVCSFLFSFVLDCSIIRPVRNLFLKIYGEKKKVEVENKEENVEKEGEIEEETENFLGKSKNEI
;
A
#
# COMPACT_ATOMS: atom_id res chain seq x y z
N MET A 1 -26.03 -10.23 -1.86
CA MET A 1 -25.83 -9.52 -0.57
C MET A 1 -27.09 -8.88 0.02
N MET A 2 -28.27 -8.97 -0.62
CA MET A 2 -29.51 -8.33 -0.17
C MET A 2 -30.47 -9.24 0.62
N PHE A 3 -30.16 -10.54 0.79
CA PHE A 3 -31.10 -11.53 1.32
C PHE A 3 -30.81 -12.04 2.75
N ILE A 4 -29.66 -11.72 3.35
CA ILE A 4 -29.35 -12.08 4.76
C ILE A 4 -29.71 -10.95 5.74
N LEU A 5 -30.16 -9.80 5.22
CA LEU A 5 -30.59 -8.63 6.00
C LEU A 5 -32.08 -8.66 6.39
N TRP A 6 -32.76 -9.80 6.20
CA TRP A 6 -34.15 -9.99 6.61
C TRP A 6 -34.23 -10.92 7.83
N ALA A 7 -33.59 -10.50 8.92
CA ALA A 7 -34.05 -10.87 10.26
C ALA A 7 -34.85 -9.68 10.80
N PRO A 8 -36.02 -9.92 11.40
CA PRO A 8 -37.05 -8.91 11.59
C PRO A 8 -36.61 -7.90 12.66
N PHE A 9 -36.22 -6.72 12.20
CA PHE A 9 -36.00 -5.53 13.04
C PHE A 9 -37.25 -5.15 13.88
N TRP A 10 -38.40 -5.75 13.59
CA TRP A 10 -39.69 -5.50 14.25
C TRP A 10 -39.88 -6.15 15.63
N ILE A 11 -38.98 -7.01 16.10
CA ILE A 11 -39.19 -7.77 17.35
C ILE A 11 -38.56 -7.10 18.59
N PHE A 12 -37.58 -6.21 18.41
CA PHE A 12 -36.94 -5.51 19.53
C PHE A 12 -37.46 -4.07 19.62
N ASN A 13 -38.38 -3.84 20.57
CA ASN A 13 -38.97 -2.52 20.82
C ASN A 13 -37.99 -1.56 21.52
N ASP A 14 -36.92 -2.09 22.12
CA ASP A 14 -35.91 -1.30 22.81
C ASP A 14 -34.88 -0.70 21.84
N SER A 15 -34.86 0.64 21.80
CA SER A 15 -33.99 1.43 20.91
C SER A 15 -32.49 1.15 21.10
N ILE A 16 -32.08 0.79 22.32
CA ILE A 16 -30.67 0.52 22.66
C ILE A 16 -30.19 -0.80 22.06
N ILE A 17 -31.01 -1.86 22.13
CA ILE A 17 -30.66 -3.19 21.62
C ILE A 17 -30.51 -3.14 20.10
N SER A 18 -31.40 -2.40 19.44
CA SER A 18 -31.37 -2.16 18.00
C SER A 18 -30.10 -1.44 17.53
N LEU A 19 -29.65 -0.42 18.26
CA LEU A 19 -28.41 0.32 17.96
C LEU A 19 -27.16 -0.58 18.10
N ILE A 20 -27.10 -1.34 19.20
CA ILE A 20 -25.99 -2.26 19.49
C ILE A 20 -25.93 -3.36 18.42
N TYR A 21 -27.08 -3.94 18.08
CA TYR A 21 -27.19 -4.97 17.05
C TYR A 21 -26.75 -4.43 15.69
N GLY A 22 -27.23 -3.26 15.26
CA GLY A 22 -26.85 -2.66 13.98
C GLY A 22 -25.35 -2.37 13.87
N THR A 23 -24.73 -1.95 14.97
CA THR A 23 -23.31 -1.58 15.01
C THR A 23 -22.40 -2.81 15.04
N ILE A 24 -22.75 -3.85 15.81
CA ILE A 24 -21.91 -5.03 16.00
C ILE A 24 -22.11 -6.06 14.89
N HIS A 25 -23.32 -6.17 14.34
CA HIS A 25 -23.62 -7.18 13.34
C HIS A 25 -22.73 -7.07 12.09
N ARG A 26 -22.57 -5.86 11.54
CA ARG A 26 -21.76 -5.64 10.32
C ARG A 26 -20.26 -5.99 10.49
N PRO A 27 -19.54 -5.50 11.51
CA PRO A 27 -18.14 -5.87 11.73
C PRO A 27 -17.99 -7.34 12.14
N PHE A 28 -18.94 -7.90 12.89
CA PHE A 28 -18.91 -9.31 13.29
C PHE A 28 -18.95 -10.25 12.07
N TRP A 29 -19.84 -9.99 11.11
CA TRP A 29 -19.88 -10.75 9.85
C TRP A 29 -18.61 -10.57 9.01
N SER A 30 -18.07 -9.36 8.93
CA SER A 30 -16.81 -9.11 8.22
C SER A 30 -15.65 -9.87 8.85
N PHE A 31 -15.59 -9.91 10.18
CA PHE A 31 -14.57 -10.64 10.92
C PHE A 31 -14.72 -12.14 10.75
N LEU A 32 -15.95 -12.66 10.80
CA LEU A 32 -16.24 -14.06 10.58
C LEU A 32 -15.83 -14.50 9.17
N LEU A 33 -16.13 -13.70 8.15
CA LEU A 33 -15.69 -13.96 6.78
C LEU A 33 -14.17 -13.93 6.65
N PHE A 34 -13.49 -12.97 7.28
CA PHE A 34 -12.03 -12.90 7.27
C PHE A 34 -11.39 -14.14 7.92
N CYS A 35 -11.89 -14.53 9.09
CA CYS A 35 -11.43 -15.73 9.79
C CYS A 35 -11.71 -17.00 8.99
N PHE A 36 -12.89 -17.10 8.37
CA PHE A 36 -13.25 -18.20 7.49
C PHE A 36 -12.32 -18.28 6.27
N LEU A 37 -11.97 -17.14 5.68
CA LEU A 37 -11.04 -17.07 4.56
C LEU A 37 -9.63 -17.53 4.96
N GLY A 38 -9.14 -17.09 6.12
CA GLY A 38 -7.86 -17.53 6.68
C GLY A 38 -7.84 -19.02 7.04
N PHE A 39 -8.95 -19.54 7.55
CA PHE A 39 -9.12 -20.97 7.82
C PHE A 39 -9.11 -21.79 6.51
N LEU A 40 -9.75 -21.29 5.45
CA LEU A 40 -9.71 -21.91 4.12
C LEU A 40 -8.30 -21.95 3.55
N GLU A 41 -7.51 -20.90 3.75
CA GLU A 41 -6.12 -20.83 3.29
C GLU A 41 -5.21 -21.81 4.04
N ALA A 42 -5.39 -21.95 5.37
CA ALA A 42 -4.60 -22.86 6.19
C ALA A 42 -4.87 -24.34 5.87
N ASN A 43 -6.13 -24.69 5.58
CA ASN A 43 -6.53 -26.09 5.34
C ASN A 43 -6.44 -26.51 3.88
N LEU A 44 -6.66 -25.59 2.92
CA LEU A 44 -6.51 -25.87 1.48
C LEU A 44 -5.25 -25.19 0.94
N LYS A 45 -4.09 -25.85 1.14
CA LYS A 45 -2.85 -25.53 0.42
C LYS A 45 -3.09 -25.60 -1.09
N GLY A 46 -3.35 -24.45 -1.72
CA GLY A 46 -3.54 -24.34 -3.17
C GLY A 46 -4.87 -23.75 -3.63
N SER A 47 -5.76 -23.32 -2.73
CA SER A 47 -7.01 -22.66 -3.11
C SER A 47 -6.76 -21.44 -4.01
N VAL A 48 -7.53 -21.34 -5.10
CA VAL A 48 -7.46 -20.25 -6.09
C VAL A 48 -7.60 -18.87 -5.43
N LEU A 49 -8.40 -18.78 -4.37
CA LEU A 49 -8.56 -17.57 -3.57
C LEU A 49 -7.27 -17.13 -2.87
N ALA A 50 -6.49 -18.04 -2.29
CA ALA A 50 -5.22 -17.70 -1.66
C ALA A 50 -4.20 -17.18 -2.70
N LYS A 51 -4.19 -17.78 -3.90
CA LYS A 51 -3.39 -17.26 -5.04
C LYS A 51 -3.87 -15.88 -5.52
N LEU A 52 -5.17 -15.62 -5.49
CA LEU A 52 -5.75 -14.33 -5.89
C LEU A 52 -5.49 -13.25 -4.84
N LEU A 53 -5.58 -13.56 -3.55
CA LEU A 53 -5.22 -12.64 -2.46
C LEU A 53 -3.72 -12.36 -2.40
N CYS A 54 -2.87 -13.35 -2.72
CA CYS A 54 -1.42 -13.17 -2.80
C CYS A 54 -0.96 -12.55 -4.13
N TRP A 55 -1.89 -12.14 -5.00
CA TRP A 55 -1.57 -11.49 -6.27
C TRP A 55 -0.81 -10.19 -6.00
N ARG A 56 0.29 -9.97 -6.74
CA ARG A 56 1.17 -8.79 -6.64
C ARG A 56 0.46 -7.43 -6.72
N VAL A 57 -0.77 -7.37 -7.26
CA VAL A 57 -1.59 -6.15 -7.33
C VAL A 57 -2.26 -5.85 -6.00
N PHE A 58 -2.56 -6.85 -5.17
CA PHE A 58 -3.21 -6.66 -3.87
C PHE A 58 -2.31 -5.93 -2.86
N ARG A 59 -0.99 -6.18 -2.88
CA ARG A 59 -0.04 -5.51 -1.97
C ARG A 59 -0.07 -3.97 -2.07
N PRO A 60 0.06 -3.35 -3.26
CA PRO A 60 -0.07 -1.91 -3.40
C PRO A 60 -1.52 -1.45 -3.22
N LEU A 61 -2.51 -2.23 -3.68
CA LEU A 61 -3.92 -1.87 -3.55
C LEU A 61 -4.35 -1.73 -2.09
N SER A 62 -3.95 -2.63 -1.20
CA SER A 62 -4.27 -2.55 0.24
C SER A 62 -3.72 -1.28 0.91
N LYS A 63 -2.57 -0.77 0.47
CA LYS A 63 -2.03 0.50 0.96
C LYS A 63 -2.80 1.70 0.43
N LEU A 64 -3.21 1.65 -0.84
CA LEU A 64 -4.04 2.69 -1.44
C LEU A 64 -5.42 2.76 -0.79
N VAL A 65 -6.03 1.62 -0.44
CA VAL A 65 -7.37 1.59 0.18
C VAL A 65 -7.41 2.40 1.48
N LEU A 66 -6.36 2.37 2.31
CA LEU A 66 -6.29 3.20 3.52
C LEU A 66 -6.29 4.70 3.21
N ILE A 67 -5.55 5.12 2.18
CA ILE A 67 -5.47 6.51 1.74
C ILE A 67 -6.82 6.94 1.14
N VAL A 68 -7.45 6.08 0.33
CA VAL A 68 -8.78 6.30 -0.25
C VAL A 68 -9.83 6.46 0.84
N LEU A 69 -9.76 5.68 1.92
CA LEU A 69 -10.73 5.73 3.02
C LEU A 69 -10.64 7.05 3.79
N LEU A 70 -9.42 7.55 4.06
CA LEU A 70 -9.21 8.88 4.63
C LEU A 70 -9.70 10.01 3.71
N LEU A 71 -9.50 9.87 2.39
CA LEU A 71 -9.92 10.87 1.41
C LEU A 71 -11.43 10.85 1.16
N SER A 72 -12.10 9.73 1.40
CA SER A 72 -13.52 9.60 1.10
C SER A 72 -14.38 10.63 1.85
N GLU A 73 -13.99 11.01 3.06
CA GLU A 73 -14.71 11.99 3.88
C GLU A 73 -14.68 13.41 3.28
N PRO A 74 -13.53 14.03 2.99
CA PRO A 74 -13.51 15.36 2.36
C PRO A 74 -14.06 15.35 0.92
N ILE A 75 -13.87 14.27 0.15
CA ILE A 75 -14.44 14.17 -1.20
C ILE A 75 -15.97 14.13 -1.12
N ALA A 76 -16.54 13.36 -0.19
CA ALA A 76 -17.99 13.30 -0.01
C ALA A 76 -18.55 14.67 0.37
N LEU A 77 -17.92 15.37 1.33
CA LEU A 77 -18.34 16.72 1.74
C LEU A 77 -18.28 17.73 0.58
N SER A 78 -17.22 17.69 -0.23
CA SER A 78 -17.08 18.53 -1.42
C SER A 78 -18.19 18.26 -2.46
N LEU A 79 -18.52 16.98 -2.66
CA LEU A 79 -19.56 16.58 -3.60
C LEU A 79 -20.96 16.95 -3.10
N PHE A 80 -21.22 16.82 -1.80
CA PHE A 80 -22.45 17.30 -1.16
C PHE A 80 -22.58 18.82 -1.20
N ALA A 81 -21.49 19.56 -1.01
CA ALA A 81 -21.49 21.02 -1.15
C ALA A 81 -21.81 21.47 -2.59
N SER A 82 -21.39 20.69 -3.59
CA SER A 82 -21.70 20.95 -5.01
C SER A 82 -23.17 20.62 -5.35
N LEU A 83 -23.77 19.64 -4.69
CA LEU A 83 -25.19 19.28 -4.86
C LEU A 83 -26.10 20.22 -4.04
N HIS A 84 -26.24 21.47 -4.50
CA HIS A 84 -27.19 22.43 -3.91
C HIS A 84 -28.67 22.10 -4.24
N ARG A 85 -28.95 21.09 -5.08
CA ARG A 85 -30.33 20.76 -5.51
C ARG A 85 -30.84 19.50 -4.79
N PRO A 86 -32.08 19.51 -4.25
CA PRO A 86 -32.66 18.34 -3.59
C PRO A 86 -32.79 17.20 -4.60
N VAL A 87 -32.07 16.11 -4.34
CA VAL A 87 -32.08 14.91 -5.17
C VAL A 87 -33.21 14.01 -4.70
N HIS A 88 -34.06 13.55 -5.62
CA HIS A 88 -35.07 12.56 -5.29
C HIS A 88 -34.39 11.23 -4.96
N THR A 89 -34.45 10.83 -3.70
CA THR A 89 -33.74 9.68 -3.11
C THR A 89 -34.31 8.35 -3.60
N THR A 90 -34.09 8.04 -4.87
CA THR A 90 -34.28 6.68 -5.38
C THR A 90 -33.08 5.82 -4.99
N PRO A 91 -33.28 4.54 -4.62
CA PRO A 91 -32.18 3.67 -4.20
C PRO A 91 -31.09 3.54 -5.28
N LEU A 92 -31.47 3.63 -6.55
CA LEU A 92 -30.55 3.64 -7.69
C LEU A 92 -29.70 4.90 -7.74
N SER A 93 -30.29 6.08 -7.51
CA SER A 93 -29.53 7.34 -7.48
C SER A 93 -28.53 7.36 -6.33
N SER A 94 -28.90 6.82 -5.16
CA SER A 94 -27.97 6.73 -4.03
C SER A 94 -26.80 5.79 -4.33
N LEU A 95 -27.06 4.62 -4.92
CA LEU A 95 -26.00 3.68 -5.32
C LEU A 95 -25.02 4.30 -6.33
N LEU A 96 -25.54 5.05 -7.31
CA LEU A 96 -24.72 5.72 -8.31
C LEU A 96 -23.87 6.84 -7.69
N SER A 97 -24.41 7.59 -6.73
CA SER A 97 -23.63 8.58 -6.00
C SER A 97 -22.50 7.94 -5.19
N PHE A 98 -22.78 6.84 -4.48
CA PHE A 98 -21.75 6.12 -3.73
C PHE A 98 -20.65 5.55 -4.64
N ILE A 99 -21.01 4.91 -5.76
CA ILE A 99 -20.01 4.38 -6.69
C ILE A 99 -19.17 5.52 -7.28
N GLY A 100 -19.79 6.67 -7.57
CA GLY A 100 -19.09 7.87 -8.04
C GLY A 100 -18.10 8.43 -7.02
N ILE A 101 -18.49 8.55 -5.76
CA ILE A 101 -17.62 8.99 -4.66
C ILE A 101 -16.42 8.05 -4.50
N PHE A 102 -16.65 6.73 -4.58
CA PHE A 102 -15.58 5.73 -4.52
C PHE A 102 -14.61 5.84 -5.69
N VAL A 103 -15.12 5.95 -6.93
CA VAL A 103 -14.28 6.07 -8.13
C VAL A 103 -13.46 7.37 -8.10
N CYS A 104 -14.08 8.50 -7.78
CA CYS A 104 -13.39 9.78 -7.65
C CYS A 104 -12.30 9.75 -6.57
N SER A 105 -12.59 9.16 -5.41
CA SER A 105 -11.61 9.02 -4.32
C SER A 105 -10.43 8.12 -4.72
N PHE A 106 -10.69 7.05 -5.48
CA PHE A 106 -9.66 6.15 -5.98
C PHE A 106 -8.75 6.85 -7.01
N LEU A 107 -9.34 7.60 -7.96
CA LEU A 107 -8.57 8.38 -8.93
C LEU A 107 -7.70 9.44 -8.25
N PHE A 108 -8.27 10.17 -7.29
CA PHE A 108 -7.55 11.22 -6.58
C PHE A 108 -6.40 10.64 -5.72
N SER A 109 -6.66 9.54 -5.00
CA SER A 109 -5.62 8.83 -4.26
C SER A 109 -4.51 8.29 -5.17
N PHE A 110 -4.86 7.78 -6.36
CA PHE A 110 -3.87 7.32 -7.34
C PHE A 110 -3.02 8.45 -7.90
N VAL A 111 -3.61 9.63 -8.15
CA VAL A 111 -2.87 10.82 -8.60
C VAL A 111 -1.89 11.26 -7.52
N LEU A 112 -2.31 11.32 -6.26
CA LEU A 112 -1.42 11.64 -5.13
C LEU A 112 -0.30 10.62 -4.99
N ASP A 113 -0.62 9.32 -5.05
CA ASP A 113 0.38 8.26 -4.98
C ASP A 113 1.37 8.33 -6.14
N CYS A 114 0.90 8.47 -7.38
CA CYS A 114 1.78 8.66 -8.53
C CYS A 114 2.63 9.93 -8.41
N SER A 115 2.06 11.02 -7.91
CA SER A 115 2.76 12.31 -7.77
C SER A 115 3.79 12.29 -6.66
N ILE A 116 3.64 11.45 -5.63
CA ILE A 116 4.59 11.37 -4.51
C ILE A 116 5.61 10.26 -4.76
N ILE A 117 5.16 9.06 -5.15
CA ILE A 117 6.02 7.88 -5.26
C ILE A 117 7.03 8.00 -6.42
N ARG A 118 6.64 8.64 -7.53
CA ARG A 118 7.51 8.79 -8.72
C ARG A 118 8.67 9.77 -8.48
N PRO A 119 8.46 11.01 -7.98
CA PRO A 119 9.58 11.89 -7.70
C PRO A 119 10.43 11.37 -6.53
N VAL A 120 9.82 10.77 -5.51
CA VAL A 120 10.57 10.16 -4.41
C VAL A 120 11.49 9.07 -4.95
N ARG A 121 10.99 8.17 -5.80
CA ARG A 121 11.82 7.12 -6.40
C ARG A 121 12.92 7.69 -7.30
N ASN A 122 12.64 8.75 -8.06
CA ASN A 122 13.63 9.40 -8.91
C ASN A 122 14.73 10.12 -8.08
N LEU A 123 14.34 10.72 -6.96
CA LEU A 123 15.25 11.37 -6.01
C LEU A 123 16.15 10.33 -5.32
N PHE A 124 15.57 9.22 -4.85
CA PHE A 124 16.33 8.12 -4.25
C PHE A 124 17.30 7.48 -5.25
N LEU A 125 16.92 7.33 -6.52
CA LEU A 125 17.81 6.78 -7.54
C LEU A 125 19.00 7.71 -7.82
N LYS A 126 18.77 9.03 -7.80
CA LYS A 126 19.84 10.02 -7.97
C LYS A 126 20.79 10.03 -6.78
N ILE A 127 20.26 10.05 -5.55
CA ILE A 127 21.05 10.03 -4.30
C ILE A 127 21.83 8.72 -4.15
N TYR A 128 21.18 7.57 -4.39
CA TYR A 128 21.83 6.27 -4.26
C TYR A 128 22.80 5.99 -5.42
N GLY A 129 22.50 6.52 -6.61
CA GLY A 129 23.40 6.49 -7.76
C GLY A 129 24.70 7.27 -7.51
N GLU A 130 24.62 8.44 -6.85
CA GLU A 130 25.81 9.18 -6.43
C GLU A 130 26.61 8.44 -5.35
N LYS A 131 25.95 7.89 -4.32
CA LYS A 131 26.65 7.09 -3.30
C LYS A 131 27.41 5.91 -3.89
N LYS A 132 26.81 5.20 -4.85
CA LYS A 132 27.45 4.06 -5.51
C LYS A 132 28.64 4.50 -6.37
N LYS A 133 28.58 5.66 -7.02
CA LYS A 133 29.70 6.20 -7.81
C LYS A 133 30.91 6.53 -6.92
N VAL A 134 30.67 7.21 -5.80
CA VAL A 134 31.73 7.60 -4.84
C VAL A 134 32.39 6.39 -4.19
N GLU A 135 31.63 5.31 -3.94
CA GLU A 135 32.17 4.07 -3.36
C GLU A 135 32.99 3.25 -4.37
N VAL A 136 32.65 3.32 -5.66
CA VAL A 136 33.44 2.68 -6.74
C VAL A 136 34.73 3.46 -6.98
N GLU A 137 34.65 4.79 -7.03
CA GLU A 137 35.81 5.67 -7.23
C GLU A 137 36.82 5.57 -6.07
N ASN A 138 36.35 5.54 -4.81
CA ASN A 138 37.24 5.30 -3.66
C ASN A 138 37.86 3.89 -3.64
N LYS A 139 37.21 2.88 -4.23
CA LYS A 139 37.80 1.54 -4.33
C LYS A 139 38.91 1.51 -5.38
N GLU A 140 38.71 2.15 -6.53
CA GLU A 140 39.73 2.24 -7.57
C GLU A 140 40.96 3.01 -7.07
N GLU A 141 40.76 4.10 -6.34
CA GLU A 141 41.86 4.92 -5.81
C GLU A 141 42.67 4.24 -4.67
N ASN A 142 42.05 3.32 -3.90
CA ASN A 142 42.76 2.55 -2.88
C ASN A 142 43.55 1.37 -3.49
N VAL A 143 43.04 0.76 -4.57
CA VAL A 143 43.73 -0.34 -5.27
C VAL A 143 44.97 0.16 -6.01
N GLU A 144 44.91 1.36 -6.59
CA GLU A 144 46.06 1.97 -7.27
C GLU A 144 47.19 2.33 -6.27
N LYS A 145 46.83 2.82 -5.08
CA LYS A 145 47.78 3.12 -4.00
C LYS A 145 48.42 1.88 -3.37
N GLU A 146 47.69 0.77 -3.24
CA GLU A 146 48.27 -0.50 -2.77
C GLU A 146 49.27 -1.09 -3.78
N GLY A 147 49.00 -0.96 -5.09
CA GLY A 147 49.90 -1.42 -6.15
C GLY A 147 51.23 -0.66 -6.22
N GLU A 148 51.21 0.67 -6.05
CA GLU A 148 52.44 1.47 -6.02
C GLU A 148 53.33 1.15 -4.80
N ILE A 149 52.72 0.84 -3.65
CA ILE A 149 53.47 0.50 -2.42
C ILE A 149 54.14 -0.89 -2.53
N GLU A 150 53.50 -1.86 -3.20
CA GLU A 150 54.08 -3.18 -3.46
C GLU A 150 55.26 -3.09 -4.46
N GLU A 151 55.15 -2.32 -5.53
CA GLU A 151 56.27 -2.10 -6.46
C GLU A 151 57.46 -1.36 -5.82
N GLU A 152 57.19 -0.41 -4.92
CA GLU A 152 58.26 0.30 -4.20
C GLU A 152 58.97 -0.62 -3.20
N THR A 153 58.22 -1.46 -2.46
CA THR A 153 58.80 -2.41 -1.49
C THR A 153 59.58 -3.54 -2.15
N GLU A 154 59.15 -4.06 -3.30
CA GLU A 154 59.94 -5.05 -4.07
C GLU A 154 61.25 -4.46 -4.62
N ASN A 155 61.23 -3.21 -5.08
CA ASN A 155 62.44 -2.52 -5.54
C ASN A 155 63.46 -2.28 -4.40
N PHE A 156 63.00 -1.96 -3.19
CA PHE A 156 63.88 -1.84 -2.02
C PHE A 156 64.50 -3.19 -1.59
N LEU A 157 63.72 -4.27 -1.63
CA LEU A 157 64.19 -5.63 -1.28
C LEU A 157 65.17 -6.19 -2.32
N GLY A 158 64.95 -5.93 -3.60
CA GLY A 158 65.86 -6.31 -4.68
C GLY A 158 67.22 -5.60 -4.59
N LYS A 159 67.23 -4.33 -4.19
CA LYS A 159 68.46 -3.54 -4.01
C LYS A 159 69.29 -4.03 -2.81
N SER A 160 68.65 -4.37 -1.70
CA SER A 160 69.34 -4.89 -0.50
C SER A 160 70.01 -6.25 -0.71
N LYS A 161 69.56 -7.04 -1.67
CA LYS A 161 70.10 -8.38 -1.95
C LYS A 161 71.36 -8.38 -2.82
N ASN A 162 71.62 -7.28 -3.53
CA ASN A 162 72.79 -7.12 -4.40
C ASN A 162 73.99 -6.43 -3.70
N GLU A 163 73.82 -5.97 -2.45
CA GLU A 163 74.86 -5.30 -1.66
C GLU A 163 75.51 -6.19 -0.57
N ILE A 164 75.19 -7.50 -0.56
CA ILE A 164 75.81 -8.52 0.32
C ILE A 164 76.56 -9.53 -0.56
#